data_AF-A0A160UKG5-F1
#
_entry.id   AF-A0A160UKG5-F1
#
_cell.length_a   1.000
_cell.length_b   1.000
_cell.length_c   1.000
_cell.angle_alpha   90.00
_cell.angle_beta   90.00
_cell.angle_gamma   90.00
#
_symmetry.space_group_name_H-M   'P 1'
#
loop_
_entity.id
_entity.type
_entity.pdbx_description
1 polymer ?
#
loop_
_entity_poly.entity_id
_entity_poly.type
_entity_poly.pdbx_seq_one_letter_code
_entity_poly.pdbx_strand_id
1 'polypeptide(L)' 'MLDVIEVFDVMRLDPATGHPVWTGLTGTRTALKRDGHEIYPKATAYCPIEWIDERGYLDAQLARRHPRPWGI' A
#
# COMPACT_ATOMS: atom_id res chain seq x y z
N MET A 1 -18.82 11.43 6.96
CA MET A 1 -18.51 10.00 6.80
C MET A 1 -17.17 9.96 6.11
N LEU A 2 -16.16 9.32 6.67
CA LEU A 2 -14.87 9.18 5.99
C LEU A 2 -15.02 8.05 4.97
N ASP A 3 -15.04 8.38 3.68
CA ASP A 3 -14.98 7.37 2.63
C ASP A 3 -13.57 6.78 2.63
N VAL A 4 -13.50 5.50 2.96
CA VAL A 4 -12.24 4.76 3.05
C VAL A 4 -12.14 3.76 1.91
N ILE A 5 -10.90 3.47 1.50
CA ILE A 5 -10.58 2.54 0.42
C ILE A 5 -9.53 1.53 0.88
N GLU A 6 -9.67 0.30 0.39
CA GLU A 6 -8.73 -0.78 0.63
C GLU A 6 -7.42 -0.54 -0.14
N VAL A 7 -6.30 -0.66 0.56
CA VAL A 7 -4.95 -0.56 -0.01
C VAL A 7 -4.08 -1.73 0.45
N PHE A 8 -3.04 -1.99 -0.34
CA PHE A 8 -2.11 -3.09 -0.14
C PHE A 8 -0.69 -2.58 -0.24
N ASP A 9 0.16 -3.14 0.60
CA ASP A 9 1.59 -2.95 0.49
C ASP A 9 2.20 -3.91 -0.55
N VAL A 10 3.14 -3.39 -1.32
CA VAL A 10 3.91 -4.15 -2.31
C VAL A 10 5.14 -4.73 -1.64
N MET A 11 5.35 -6.02 -1.89
CA MET A 11 6.54 -6.74 -1.43
C MET A 11 7.32 -7.33 -2.58
N ARG A 12 8.59 -7.59 -2.32
CA ARG A 12 9.46 -8.42 -3.14
C ARG A 12 10.04 -9.51 -2.27
N LEU A 13 10.24 -10.70 -2.83
CA LEU A 13 11.01 -11.72 -2.14
C LEU A 13 12.49 -11.41 -2.32
N ASP A 14 13.22 -11.35 -1.21
CA ASP A 14 14.68 -11.31 -1.23
C ASP A 14 15.18 -12.60 -1.92
N PRO A 15 15.95 -12.51 -3.01
CA PRO A 15 16.33 -13.68 -3.79
C PRO A 15 17.33 -14.60 -3.07
N ALA A 16 18.04 -14.11 -2.06
CA ALA A 16 19.01 -14.89 -1.30
C ALA A 16 18.36 -15.67 -0.14
N THR A 17 17.29 -15.12 0.44
CA THR A 17 16.66 -15.67 1.66
C THR A 17 15.23 -16.13 1.44
N GLY A 18 14.58 -15.73 0.35
CA GLY A 18 13.16 -15.92 0.09
C GLY A 18 12.27 -15.11 1.03
N HIS A 19 12.82 -14.21 1.85
CA HIS A 19 12.05 -13.44 2.81
C HIS A 19 11.33 -12.26 2.15
N PRO A 20 10.11 -11.94 2.60
CA PRO A 20 9.40 -10.76 2.13
C PRO A 20 10.11 -9.46 2.55
N VAL A 21 10.35 -8.58 1.59
CA VAL A 21 10.89 -7.24 1.77
C VAL A 21 9.87 -6.22 1.28
N TRP A 22 9.46 -5.34 2.19
CA TRP A 22 8.55 -4.23 1.87
C TRP A 22 9.23 -3.22 0.97
N THR A 23 8.55 -2.84 -0.11
CA THR A 23 9.07 -1.85 -1.06
C THR A 23 8.81 -0.41 -0.64
N GLY A 24 7.95 -0.20 0.37
CA GLY A 24 7.44 1.12 0.76
C GLY A 24 6.36 1.68 -0.17
N LEU A 25 5.96 0.93 -1.19
CA LEU A 25 4.87 1.28 -2.10
C LEU A 25 3.55 0.69 -1.60
N THR A 26 2.54 1.53 -1.47
CA THR A 26 1.19 1.16 -1.05
C THR A 26 0.18 1.67 -2.07
N GLY A 27 -0.80 0.86 -2.45
CA GLY A 27 -1.79 1.28 -3.43
C GLY A 27 -3.03 0.40 -3.49
N THR A 28 -4.00 0.81 -4.29
CA THR A 28 -5.20 0.02 -4.55
C THR A 28 -4.87 -1.26 -5.31
N ARG A 29 -5.65 -2.32 -5.10
CA ARG A 29 -5.47 -3.59 -5.84
C ARG A 29 -5.45 -3.38 -7.36
N THR A 30 -6.28 -2.48 -7.87
CA THR A 30 -6.37 -2.17 -9.30
C THR A 30 -5.09 -1.54 -9.82
N ALA A 31 -4.55 -0.52 -9.13
CA ALA A 31 -3.31 0.14 -9.53
C ALA A 31 -2.11 -0.82 -9.49
N LEU A 32 -2.01 -1.61 -8.41
CA LEU A 32 -0.91 -2.56 -8.23
C LEU A 32 -0.92 -3.66 -9.29
N LYS A 33 -2.09 -4.21 -9.61
CA LYS A 33 -2.22 -5.19 -10.71
C LYS A 33 -1.90 -4.59 -12.08
N ARG A 34 -2.38 -3.37 -12.36
CA ARG A 34 -2.09 -2.65 -13.62
C ARG A 34 -0.59 -2.52 -13.83
N ASP A 35 0.15 -2.23 -12.76
CA ASP A 35 1.59 -1.95 -12.83
C ASP A 35 2.46 -3.19 -12.56
N GLY A 36 1.85 -4.39 -12.45
CA GLY A 36 2.56 -5.66 -12.34
C GLY A 36 3.19 -5.94 -10.96
N HIS A 37 2.67 -5.32 -9.91
CA HIS A 37 3.16 -5.53 -8.55
C HIS A 37 2.57 -6.77 -7.89
N GLU A 38 3.43 -7.51 -7.19
CA GLU A 38 3.00 -8.52 -6.23
C GLU A 38 2.54 -7.85 -4.94
N ILE A 39 1.29 -8.10 -4.58
CA ILE A 39 0.68 -7.64 -3.33
C ILE A 39 0.91 -8.68 -2.26
N TYR A 40 1.14 -8.25 -1.02
CA TYR A 40 1.04 -9.19 0.09
C TYR A 40 -0.41 -9.33 0.55
N PRO A 41 -1.06 -10.48 0.30
CA PRO A 41 -2.51 -10.61 0.52
C PRO A 41 -2.91 -10.60 2.00
N LYS A 42 -1.95 -10.70 2.93
CA LYS A 42 -2.20 -10.72 4.38
C LYS A 42 -1.98 -9.36 5.05
N ALA A 43 -1.46 -8.34 4.34
CA ALA A 43 -1.34 -6.96 4.87
C ALA A 43 -2.26 -6.03 4.09
N THR A 44 -3.55 -6.24 4.28
CA THR A 44 -4.57 -5.29 3.85
C THR A 44 -4.63 -4.13 4.84
N ALA A 45 -4.70 -2.90 4.34
CA ALA A 45 -4.95 -1.70 5.13
C ALA A 45 -6.07 -0.85 4.49
N TYR A 46 -6.52 0.17 5.21
CA TYR A 46 -7.52 1.12 4.72
C TYR A 46 -7.03 2.55 4.98
N CYS A 47 -7.31 3.44 4.03
CA CYS A 47 -7.05 4.88 4.17
C CYS A 47 -8.23 5.70 3.64
N PRO A 48 -8.32 6.99 4.01
CA PRO A 48 -9.25 7.91 3.36
C PRO A 48 -9.01 7.98 1.85
N ILE A 49 -10.07 8.09 1.06
CA ILE A 49 -9.99 8.09 -0.41
C ILE A 49 -9.20 9.29 -0.93
N GLU A 50 -9.22 10.41 -0.21
CA GLU A 50 -8.48 11.63 -0.54
C GLU A 50 -6.96 11.48 -0.36
N TRP A 51 -6.49 10.34 0.17
CA TRP A 51 -5.07 10.02 0.23
C TRP A 51 -4.59 9.23 -0.98
N ILE A 52 -5.48 8.87 -1.90
CA ILE A 52 -5.14 8.16 -3.12
C ILE A 52 -4.92 9.18 -4.25
N ASP A 53 -3.77 9.07 -4.91
CA ASP A 53 -3.48 9.85 -6.10
C ASP A 53 -4.30 9.38 -7.31
N GLU A 54 -4.25 10.15 -8.40
CA GLU A 54 -4.94 9.84 -9.66
C GLU A 54 -4.54 8.49 -10.28
N ARG A 55 -3.38 7.94 -9.89
CA ARG A 55 -2.87 6.66 -10.37
C ARG A 55 -3.33 5.49 -9.51
N GLY A 56 -3.95 5.74 -8.36
CA GLY A 56 -4.45 4.75 -7.42
C GLY A 56 -3.44 4.34 -6.34
N TYR A 57 -2.44 5.18 -6.07
CA TYR A 57 -1.40 4.98 -5.05
C TYR A 57 -1.59 5.88 -3.84
N LEU A 58 -1.15 5.39 -2.68
CA LEU A 58 -1.21 6.16 -1.44
C LEU A 58 -0.16 7.29 -1.47
N ASP A 59 -0.60 8.52 -1.21
CA ASP A 59 0.30 9.64 -0.93
C ASP A 59 1.00 9.41 0.41
N ALA A 60 2.26 8.97 0.34
CA ALA A 60 3.08 8.70 1.52
C ALA A 60 3.40 9.95 2.34
N GLN A 61 3.37 11.16 1.77
CA GLN A 61 3.56 12.39 2.56
C GLN A 61 2.31 12.70 3.37
N LEU A 62 1.13 12.60 2.76
CA LEU A 62 -0.13 12.79 3.47
C LEU A 62 -0.29 11.73 4.57
N ALA A 63 -0.06 10.45 4.25
CA ALA A 63 -0.13 9.35 5.21
C ALA A 63 0.86 9.47 6.38
N ARG A 64 2.01 10.16 6.23
CA ARG A 64 2.99 10.40 7.31
C ARG A 64 2.58 11.51 8.27
N ARG A 65 1.78 12.48 7.80
CA ARG A 65 1.28 13.57 8.65
C ARG A 65 0.21 13.12 9.64
N HIS A 66 -0.40 11.98 9.38
CA HIS A 66 -1.36 11.35 10.27
C HIS A 66 -0.68 10.17 10.97
N PRO A 67 -0.83 10.00 12.30
CA PRO A 67 -0.33 8.81 12.97
C PRO A 67 -0.98 7.59 12.31
N ARG A 68 -0.15 6.73 11.68
CA ARG A 68 -0.67 5.51 11.07
C ARG A 68 -1.24 4.62 12.18
N PRO A 69 -2.46 4.10 12.06
CA PRO A 69 -2.94 3.04 12.94
C PRO A 69 -2.18 1.71 12.74
N TRP A 70 -1.44 1.57 11.64
CA TRP A 70 -0.66 0.38 11.31
C TRP A 70 0.83 0.70 11.42
N GLY A 71 1.39 0.42 12.60
CA GLY A 71 2.84 0.36 12.79
C GLY A 71 3.36 -0.94 12.18
N ILE A 72 4.26 -0.81 11.21
CA ILE A 72 5.12 -1.89 10.73
C ILE A 72 6.55 -1.35 10.72
#